data_AF-A0A4Y7PSZ4-F1
#
_entry.id   AF-A0A4Y7PSZ4-F1
#
_cell.length_a   1.000
_cell.length_b   1.000
_cell.length_c   1.000
_cell.angle_alpha   90.00
_cell.angle_beta   90.00
_cell.angle_gamma   90.00
#
_symmetry.space_group_name_H-M   'P 1'
#
loop_
_entity.id
_entity.type
_entity.pdbx_description
1 polymer ?
#
loop_
_entity_poly.entity_id
_entity_poly.type
_entity_poly.pdbx_seq_one_letter_code
_entity_poly.pdbx_strand_id
1 'polypeptide(L)'
;MDLNEDADELDLMTYNLKSNTRSTPPPRDGAISPCTESDSLVSIAGSDDGVGYFREESGRVFHTLPGIPVLVPTDNAEMRRLNEDYFTMKLFLGKSYWGPVEEILAPAKDGHTLRAMDIVSQGPWLDDMSEQFPHVKWHGIQFVPNRRPYRENVVYEVYDISEGLRGADCSFDFIHSRLSGLFIKDRSRFLREVKRLLRPGGLFISGDYGPEFHTAEGSTPRGKLPCTTKIVEMFALGIRAQGLDPDGYTVTAERLRTFGGFEEINELNVRVPIGPWDTSSALQQDIGEHFREVIKLIAFSLKPIMYRVGLSQSDADEICQGFIQEIWDPRVKLYHPYCGVYAIKV
;
A
#
# COMPACT_ATOMS: atom_id res chain seq x y z
N MET A 1 14.75 -26.41 46.28
CA MET A 1 15.55 -25.32 45.69
C MET A 1 14.85 -25.04 44.39
N ASP A 2 14.02 -24.00 44.44
CA ASP A 2 12.83 -23.85 43.61
C ASP A 2 13.12 -23.33 42.21
N LEU A 3 12.22 -23.72 41.32
CA LEU A 3 12.02 -23.24 39.96
C LEU A 3 11.43 -21.82 40.00
N ASN A 4 11.86 -20.95 39.08
CA ASN A 4 10.93 -20.10 38.34
C ASN A 4 11.58 -19.50 37.08
N GLU A 5 10.87 -19.73 35.98
CA GLU A 5 10.92 -19.03 34.70
C GLU A 5 10.43 -17.59 34.89
N ASP A 6 10.97 -16.65 34.12
CA ASP A 6 10.18 -15.70 33.33
C ASP A 6 11.11 -14.94 32.36
N ALA A 7 10.76 -15.06 31.09
CA ALA A 7 11.31 -14.33 29.95
C ALA A 7 10.33 -13.22 29.59
N ASP A 8 10.81 -12.00 29.44
CA ASP A 8 10.32 -10.99 28.49
C ASP A 8 11.14 -9.71 28.64
N GLU A 9 12.04 -9.44 27.69
CA GLU A 9 12.69 -8.13 27.53
C GLU A 9 12.67 -7.78 26.03
N LEU A 10 11.57 -7.15 25.60
CA LEU A 10 11.48 -6.43 24.33
C LEU A 10 11.76 -4.94 24.63
N ASP A 11 13.01 -4.54 24.39
CA ASP A 11 13.51 -3.19 24.55
C ASP A 11 13.05 -2.33 23.36
N LEU A 12 11.95 -1.59 23.53
CA LEU A 12 11.48 -0.56 22.61
C LEU A 12 12.05 0.80 23.04
N MET A 13 12.98 1.31 22.24
CA MET A 13 13.66 2.59 22.45
C MET A 13 12.66 3.74 22.63
N THR A 14 12.73 4.35 23.80
CA THR A 14 12.01 5.58 24.17
C THR A 14 12.79 6.80 23.66
N TYR A 15 12.22 7.59 22.75
CA TYR A 15 12.75 8.91 22.41
C TYR A 15 12.24 9.95 23.41
N ASN A 16 13.16 10.45 24.25
CA ASN A 16 12.96 11.57 25.18
C ASN A 16 12.99 12.92 24.45
N LEU A 17 11.89 13.68 24.50
CA LEU A 17 11.89 15.13 24.28
C LEU A 17 11.52 15.82 25.60
N LYS A 18 12.51 16.49 26.21
CA LYS A 18 12.33 17.32 27.42
C LYS A 18 11.60 18.61 27.03
N SER A 19 10.40 18.85 27.58
CA SER A 19 9.76 20.18 27.58
C SER A 19 9.98 20.87 28.93
N ASN A 20 10.61 22.04 28.91
CA ASN A 20 10.66 22.94 30.06
C ASN A 20 9.37 23.78 30.13
N THR A 21 8.94 24.05 31.36
CA THR A 21 7.63 24.58 31.79
C THR A 21 7.36 26.05 31.47
N ARG A 22 6.07 26.42 31.30
CA ARG A 22 5.42 27.53 32.03
C ARG A 22 3.90 27.59 31.83
N SER A 23 3.20 27.75 32.94
CA SER A 23 1.75 27.85 33.12
C SER A 23 1.19 29.24 32.75
N THR A 24 -0.07 29.33 32.28
CA THR A 24 -0.98 30.50 32.43
C THR A 24 -2.45 30.14 32.07
N PRO A 25 -3.48 30.90 32.54
CA PRO A 25 -4.82 30.42 32.92
C PRO A 25 -5.92 30.61 31.83
N PRO A 26 -7.19 30.16 32.03
CA PRO A 26 -8.18 30.12 30.96
C PRO A 26 -9.04 31.40 30.88
N PRO A 27 -9.55 31.77 29.69
CA PRO A 27 -10.78 32.56 29.53
C PRO A 27 -11.89 31.68 28.92
N ARG A 28 -13.00 31.44 29.62
CA ARG A 28 -14.28 32.20 29.70
C ARG A 28 -15.09 32.28 28.39
N ASP A 29 -16.31 31.77 28.51
CA ASP A 29 -17.39 31.59 27.53
C ASP A 29 -17.75 32.83 26.69
N GLY A 30 -18.14 32.56 25.44
CA GLY A 30 -19.08 33.39 24.69
C GLY A 30 -18.74 33.61 23.22
N ALA A 31 -19.23 32.75 22.33
CA ALA A 31 -19.59 33.13 20.96
C ALA A 31 -20.49 32.06 20.31
N ILE A 32 -21.73 32.43 19.98
CA ILE A 32 -22.57 31.73 19.01
C ILE A 32 -22.22 32.31 17.63
N SER A 33 -21.80 31.46 16.70
CA SER A 33 -21.88 31.74 15.25
C SER A 33 -22.04 30.42 14.47
N PRO A 34 -22.92 30.35 13.45
CA PRO A 34 -23.37 29.10 12.87
C PRO A 34 -22.64 28.79 11.56
N CYS A 35 -21.77 27.78 11.58
CA CYS A 35 -21.33 27.07 10.39
C CYS A 35 -21.35 25.59 10.73
N THR A 36 -22.24 24.88 10.05
CA THR A 36 -22.62 23.49 10.24
C THR A 36 -21.40 22.57 10.32
N GLU A 37 -21.30 21.85 11.44
CA GLU A 37 -20.33 20.81 11.74
C GLU A 37 -20.36 19.75 10.64
N SER A 38 -19.20 19.53 10.01
CA SER A 38 -18.94 18.31 9.26
C SER A 38 -18.69 17.22 10.28
N ASP A 39 -19.70 16.37 10.53
CA ASP A 39 -19.56 15.11 11.27
C ASP A 39 -18.42 14.28 10.65
N SER A 40 -17.22 14.39 11.21
CA SER A 40 -16.19 13.34 11.07
C SER A 40 -16.50 12.27 12.11
N LEU A 41 -17.63 11.58 11.91
CA LEU A 41 -17.98 10.38 12.65
C LEU A 41 -17.30 9.19 11.95
N VAL A 42 -16.37 8.54 12.64
CA VAL A 42 -16.25 7.09 12.48
C VAL A 42 -17.55 6.53 13.06
N SER A 43 -18.55 6.30 12.20
CA SER A 43 -19.73 5.50 12.59
C SER A 43 -19.29 4.05 12.67
N ILE A 44 -18.70 3.68 13.81
CA ILE A 44 -18.84 2.34 14.33
C ILE A 44 -19.93 2.47 15.38
N ALA A 45 -21.18 2.29 14.96
CA ALA A 45 -22.25 2.07 15.91
C ALA A 45 -21.83 0.90 16.79
N GLY A 46 -21.55 1.18 18.06
CA GLY A 46 -21.38 0.14 19.06
C GLY A 46 -22.63 -0.74 19.04
N SER A 47 -22.41 -2.06 19.06
CA SER A 47 -23.38 -3.16 18.96
C SER A 47 -23.67 -3.79 17.59
N ASP A 48 -22.74 -3.73 16.63
CA ASP A 48 -22.67 -4.79 15.62
C ASP A 48 -21.22 -5.28 15.56
N ASP A 49 -21.00 -6.50 16.05
CA ASP A 49 -19.74 -7.21 15.91
C ASP A 49 -19.32 -7.15 14.43
N GLY A 50 -18.04 -6.98 14.11
CA GLY A 50 -17.51 -6.80 12.74
C GLY A 50 -17.78 -7.93 11.71
N VAL A 51 -18.84 -8.71 11.90
CA VAL A 51 -19.43 -9.83 11.16
C VAL A 51 -19.64 -9.52 9.67
N GLY A 52 -19.65 -8.25 9.27
CA GLY A 52 -19.85 -7.85 7.88
C GLY A 52 -18.60 -7.64 7.04
N TYR A 53 -17.43 -7.33 7.62
CA TYR A 53 -16.24 -6.85 6.88
C TYR A 53 -15.15 -7.91 6.66
N PHE A 54 -15.13 -8.95 7.48
CA PHE A 54 -14.04 -9.91 7.54
C PHE A 54 -14.54 -11.34 7.33
N ARG A 55 -13.71 -12.15 6.65
CA ARG A 55 -13.87 -13.59 6.53
C ARG A 55 -12.55 -14.27 6.81
N GLU A 56 -12.57 -15.29 7.66
CA GLU A 56 -11.40 -16.13 7.88
C GLU A 56 -11.36 -17.27 6.86
N GLU A 57 -10.19 -17.52 6.30
CA GLU A 57 -9.92 -18.64 5.40
C GLU A 57 -8.50 -19.15 5.67
N SER A 58 -8.39 -20.41 6.11
CA SER A 58 -7.12 -21.08 6.36
C SER A 58 -6.17 -20.32 7.31
N GLY A 59 -6.72 -19.76 8.40
CA GLY A 59 -5.97 -19.01 9.40
C GLY A 59 -5.50 -17.62 8.95
N ARG A 60 -6.02 -17.12 7.81
CA ARG A 60 -5.81 -15.75 7.32
C ARG A 60 -7.13 -15.01 7.31
N VAL A 61 -7.10 -13.69 7.48
CA VAL A 61 -8.30 -12.84 7.47
C VAL A 61 -8.36 -12.06 6.16
N PHE A 62 -9.51 -12.05 5.51
CA PHE A 62 -9.77 -11.36 4.24
C PHE A 62 -10.95 -10.39 4.37
N HIS A 63 -11.03 -9.40 3.49
CA HIS A 63 -12.21 -8.55 3.40
C HIS A 63 -13.36 -9.28 2.68
N THR A 64 -14.59 -8.82 2.90
CA THR A 64 -15.83 -9.40 2.34
C THR A 64 -16.49 -8.52 1.27
N LEU A 65 -15.91 -7.35 0.95
CA LEU A 65 -16.43 -6.43 -0.07
C LEU A 65 -16.64 -7.14 -1.42
N PRO A 66 -17.90 -7.28 -1.92
CA PRO A 66 -18.21 -8.11 -3.08
C PRO A 66 -17.56 -7.67 -4.39
N GLY A 67 -17.38 -6.36 -4.60
CA GLY A 67 -16.82 -5.80 -5.83
C GLY A 67 -15.29 -5.80 -5.86
N ILE A 68 -14.64 -6.03 -4.72
CA ILE A 68 -13.19 -5.98 -4.58
C ILE A 68 -12.59 -7.39 -4.72
N PRO A 69 -11.59 -7.59 -5.59
CA PRO A 69 -10.79 -8.80 -5.64
C PRO A 69 -10.21 -9.22 -4.28
N VAL A 70 -10.45 -10.48 -3.89
CA VAL A 70 -9.92 -11.06 -2.64
C VAL A 70 -8.67 -11.89 -2.98
N LEU A 71 -7.53 -11.22 -3.14
CA LEU A 71 -6.26 -11.87 -3.46
C LEU A 71 -5.35 -12.01 -2.24
N VAL A 72 -5.15 -10.90 -1.52
CA VAL A 72 -4.29 -10.83 -0.34
C VAL A 72 -5.13 -10.65 0.92
N PRO A 73 -4.66 -11.17 2.05
CA PRO A 73 -5.32 -11.01 3.34
C PRO A 73 -5.22 -9.57 3.85
N THR A 74 -5.87 -9.30 4.98
CA THR A 74 -5.90 -8.00 5.67
C THR A 74 -5.60 -8.15 7.18
N ASP A 75 -4.98 -9.26 7.57
CA ASP A 75 -4.57 -9.55 8.95
C ASP A 75 -3.27 -8.84 9.34
N ASN A 76 -2.84 -9.03 10.60
CA ASN A 76 -1.63 -8.44 11.14
C ASN A 76 -0.36 -8.82 10.36
N ALA A 77 -0.32 -10.01 9.73
CA ALA A 77 0.82 -10.40 8.91
C ALA A 77 0.88 -9.58 7.62
N GLU A 78 -0.26 -9.28 7.00
CA GLU A 78 -0.32 -8.34 5.87
C GLU A 78 0.06 -6.92 6.30
N MET A 79 -0.42 -6.47 7.46
CA MET A 79 -0.05 -5.15 7.97
C MET A 79 1.46 -5.01 8.17
N ARG A 80 2.12 -6.05 8.70
CA ARG A 80 3.58 -6.10 8.79
C ARG A 80 4.23 -6.04 7.42
N ARG A 81 3.70 -6.78 6.43
CA ARG A 81 4.21 -6.76 5.06
C ARG A 81 4.12 -5.36 4.43
N LEU A 82 2.98 -4.68 4.58
CA LEU A 82 2.77 -3.33 4.04
C LEU A 82 3.70 -2.30 4.69
N ASN A 83 3.99 -2.44 5.99
CA ASN A 83 4.98 -1.60 6.69
C ASN A 83 6.39 -1.81 6.12
N GLU A 84 6.79 -3.07 5.97
CA GLU A 84 8.10 -3.46 5.44
C GLU A 84 8.29 -3.01 3.98
N ASP A 85 7.25 -3.16 3.17
CA ASP A 85 7.22 -2.72 1.79
C ASP A 85 7.33 -1.19 1.68
N TYR A 86 6.62 -0.44 2.53
CA TYR A 86 6.77 1.01 2.58
C TYR A 86 8.17 1.44 3.02
N PHE A 87 8.75 0.76 4.01
CA PHE A 87 10.11 1.02 4.45
C PHE A 87 11.12 0.79 3.31
N THR A 88 11.01 -0.35 2.61
CA THR A 88 11.82 -0.68 1.42
C THR A 88 11.70 0.41 0.35
N MET A 89 10.47 0.89 0.10
CA MET A 89 10.22 1.98 -0.85
C MET A 89 10.95 3.26 -0.47
N LYS A 90 10.92 3.65 0.80
CA LYS A 90 11.66 4.82 1.29
C LYS A 90 13.17 4.67 1.08
N LEU A 91 13.73 3.47 1.26
CA LEU A 91 15.15 3.23 1.02
C LEU A 91 15.53 3.48 -0.45
N PHE A 92 14.78 2.92 -1.41
CA PHE A 92 15.14 3.08 -2.81
C PHE A 92 14.76 4.45 -3.41
N LEU A 93 13.78 5.15 -2.83
CA LEU A 93 13.43 6.53 -3.23
C LEU A 93 14.27 7.59 -2.51
N GLY A 94 14.82 7.28 -1.34
CA GLY A 94 15.44 8.25 -0.43
C GLY A 94 14.45 9.19 0.28
N LYS A 95 13.13 9.01 0.07
CA LYS A 95 12.03 9.81 0.67
C LYS A 95 10.69 9.06 0.55
N SER A 96 9.62 9.65 1.09
CA SER A 96 8.26 9.02 1.16
C SER A 96 7.47 9.02 -0.15
N TYR A 97 7.93 9.73 -1.18
CA TYR A 97 7.24 9.90 -2.45
C TYR A 97 8.21 10.27 -3.58
N TRP A 98 7.72 10.30 -4.82
CA TRP A 98 8.47 10.72 -6.00
C TRP A 98 7.63 11.68 -6.84
N GLY A 99 8.23 12.36 -7.81
CA GLY A 99 7.55 13.40 -8.58
C GLY A 99 7.35 14.71 -7.82
N PRO A 100 6.60 15.66 -8.39
CA PRO A 100 6.51 17.05 -7.93
C PRO A 100 5.52 17.25 -6.77
N VAL A 101 5.54 16.36 -5.78
CA VAL A 101 4.56 16.38 -4.68
C VAL A 101 4.70 17.62 -3.80
N GLU A 102 5.94 18.09 -3.57
CA GLU A 102 6.18 19.30 -2.78
C GLU A 102 5.62 20.54 -3.47
N GLU A 103 5.81 20.68 -4.79
CA GLU A 103 5.26 21.81 -5.53
C GLU A 103 3.73 21.78 -5.57
N ILE A 104 3.14 20.60 -5.77
CA ILE A 104 1.68 20.42 -5.85
C ILE A 104 1.01 20.63 -4.50
N LEU A 105 1.63 20.17 -3.42
CA LEU A 105 1.11 20.31 -2.06
C LEU A 105 1.62 21.58 -1.36
N ALA A 106 2.28 22.50 -2.06
CA ALA A 106 2.61 23.81 -1.51
C ALA A 106 1.32 24.64 -1.28
N PRO A 107 1.25 25.47 -0.22
CA PRO A 107 0.06 26.27 0.09
C PRO A 107 -0.50 26.99 -1.14
N ALA A 108 -1.78 26.77 -1.41
CA ALA A 108 -2.43 27.25 -2.62
C ALA A 108 -2.46 28.79 -2.68
N LYS A 109 -2.12 29.37 -3.83
CA LYS A 109 -2.03 30.83 -4.03
C LYS A 109 -3.39 31.53 -3.94
N ASP A 110 -4.45 30.83 -4.31
CA ASP A 110 -5.85 31.29 -4.22
C ASP A 110 -6.47 31.02 -2.82
N GLY A 111 -5.71 30.42 -1.91
CA GLY A 111 -6.11 30.18 -0.53
C GLY A 111 -7.05 28.99 -0.31
N HIS A 112 -7.30 28.15 -1.32
CA HIS A 112 -8.12 26.96 -1.11
C HIS A 112 -7.40 25.92 -0.24
N THR A 113 -8.18 25.11 0.50
CA THR A 113 -7.63 23.98 1.26
C THR A 113 -7.23 22.86 0.31
N LEU A 114 -5.94 22.50 0.33
CA LEU A 114 -5.42 21.37 -0.43
C LEU A 114 -6.04 20.06 0.04
N ARG A 115 -6.41 19.21 -0.91
CA ARG A 115 -7.03 17.91 -0.63
C ARG A 115 -6.29 16.80 -1.36
N ALA A 116 -5.94 15.75 -0.62
CA ALA A 116 -5.25 14.60 -1.17
C ALA A 116 -5.99 13.30 -0.84
N MET A 117 -5.90 12.30 -1.74
CA MET A 117 -6.51 10.99 -1.57
C MET A 117 -5.48 9.88 -1.70
N ASP A 118 -5.48 8.93 -0.77
CA ASP A 118 -4.76 7.65 -0.85
C ASP A 118 -5.74 6.51 -1.12
N ILE A 119 -5.61 5.88 -2.28
CA ILE A 119 -6.47 4.80 -2.75
C ILE A 119 -5.87 3.47 -2.30
N VAL A 120 -6.63 2.72 -1.50
CA VAL A 120 -6.17 1.52 -0.77
C VAL A 120 -5.15 1.86 0.33
N SER A 121 -5.57 2.75 1.24
CA SER A 121 -4.81 3.27 2.37
C SER A 121 -4.67 2.27 3.54
N GLN A 122 -4.13 1.09 3.25
CA GLN A 122 -3.90 0.02 4.22
C GLN A 122 -2.48 0.02 4.82
N GLY A 123 -1.54 0.76 4.24
CA GLY A 123 -0.18 0.91 4.76
C GLY A 123 0.00 2.17 5.63
N PRO A 124 1.25 2.42 6.08
CA PRO A 124 1.60 3.60 6.89
C PRO A 124 1.93 4.85 6.05
N TRP A 125 1.83 4.77 4.72
CA TRP A 125 2.21 5.85 3.80
C TRP A 125 1.41 7.13 4.09
N LEU A 126 0.09 7.01 4.24
CA LEU A 126 -0.78 8.17 4.50
C LEU A 126 -0.45 8.83 5.84
N ASP A 127 -0.14 8.04 6.87
CA ASP A 127 0.22 8.55 8.18
C ASP A 127 1.50 9.41 8.09
N ASP A 128 2.53 8.94 7.38
CA ASP A 128 3.78 9.68 7.16
C ASP A 128 3.56 10.96 6.34
N MET A 129 2.80 10.87 5.24
CA MET A 129 2.48 12.03 4.40
C MET A 129 1.67 13.11 5.13
N SER A 130 0.74 12.68 5.99
CA SER A 130 -0.09 13.61 6.77
C SER A 130 0.70 14.40 7.83
N GLU A 131 1.83 13.84 8.30
CA GLU A 131 2.78 14.54 9.18
C GLU A 131 3.65 15.52 8.40
N GLN A 132 4.10 15.14 7.22
CA GLN A 132 4.94 15.98 6.36
C GLN A 132 4.17 17.17 5.78
N PHE A 133 2.87 17.00 5.51
CA PHE A 133 2.00 18.02 4.93
C PHE A 133 0.76 18.26 5.82
N PRO A 134 0.92 18.88 7.01
CA PRO A 134 -0.15 19.03 8.00
C PRO A 134 -1.26 19.99 7.54
N HIS A 135 -0.99 20.87 6.58
CA HIS A 135 -1.96 21.81 5.99
C HIS A 135 -2.84 21.19 4.90
N VAL A 136 -2.58 19.94 4.49
CA VAL A 136 -3.37 19.20 3.50
C VAL A 136 -4.43 18.37 4.21
N LYS A 137 -5.66 18.37 3.68
CA LYS A 137 -6.72 17.47 4.12
C LYS A 137 -6.63 16.14 3.36
N TRP A 138 -6.28 15.09 4.08
CA TRP A 138 -6.03 13.75 3.55
C TRP A 138 -7.26 12.86 3.66
N HIS A 139 -7.52 12.09 2.61
CA HIS A 139 -8.59 11.11 2.52
C HIS A 139 -8.00 9.73 2.25
N GLY A 140 -8.10 8.80 3.20
CA GLY A 140 -7.64 7.42 3.03
C GLY A 140 -8.82 6.48 2.78
N ILE A 141 -8.79 5.73 1.68
CA ILE A 141 -9.83 4.72 1.40
C ILE A 141 -9.37 3.35 1.85
N GLN A 142 -10.14 2.68 2.68
CA GLN A 142 -9.89 1.34 3.21
C GLN A 142 -10.99 0.36 2.79
N PHE A 143 -10.65 -0.93 2.74
CA PHE A 143 -11.61 -2.01 2.48
C PHE A 143 -12.21 -2.61 3.74
N VAL A 144 -11.51 -2.43 4.85
CA VAL A 144 -11.92 -2.88 6.17
C VAL A 144 -11.56 -1.81 7.19
N PRO A 145 -12.33 -1.68 8.28
CA PRO A 145 -11.95 -0.78 9.36
C PRO A 145 -10.60 -1.21 9.95
N ASN A 146 -9.65 -0.30 10.00
CA ASN A 146 -8.34 -0.53 10.60
C ASN A 146 -8.07 0.53 11.68
N ARG A 147 -7.45 0.12 12.79
CA ARG A 147 -7.06 1.08 13.84
C ARG A 147 -5.89 1.92 13.31
N ARG A 148 -6.09 3.23 13.26
CA ARG A 148 -5.07 4.21 12.88
C ARG A 148 -4.97 5.29 13.95
N PRO A 149 -3.78 5.90 14.13
CA PRO A 149 -3.66 7.10 14.94
C PRO A 149 -4.62 8.18 14.42
N TYR A 150 -5.36 8.80 15.33
CA TYR A 150 -6.20 9.93 14.97
C TYR A 150 -5.33 11.14 14.59
N ARG A 151 -5.71 11.82 13.51
CA ARG A 151 -5.13 13.09 13.08
C ARG A 151 -6.23 14.01 12.58
N GLU A 152 -6.17 15.28 12.96
CA GLU A 152 -7.20 16.26 12.59
C GLU A 152 -7.30 16.49 11.07
N ASN A 153 -6.19 16.31 10.36
CA ASN A 153 -6.11 16.51 8.92
C ASN A 153 -6.32 15.22 8.10
N VAL A 154 -6.69 14.09 8.71
CA VAL A 154 -6.90 12.82 8.01
C VAL A 154 -8.31 12.29 8.24
N VAL A 155 -8.97 11.87 7.16
CA VAL A 155 -10.25 11.16 7.19
C VAL A 155 -10.08 9.80 6.53
N TYR A 156 -10.41 8.74 7.25
CA TYR A 156 -10.44 7.37 6.72
C TYR A 156 -11.88 6.98 6.40
N GLU A 157 -12.11 6.46 5.19
CA GLU A 157 -13.40 5.97 4.72
C GLU A 157 -13.30 4.49 4.37
N VAL A 158 -14.30 3.70 4.76
CA VAL A 158 -14.39 2.28 4.42
C VAL A 158 -15.50 2.08 3.39
N TYR A 159 -15.16 1.73 2.16
CA TYR A 159 -16.15 1.43 1.11
C TYR A 159 -15.57 0.66 -0.09
N ASP A 160 -16.47 0.13 -0.91
CA ASP A 160 -16.14 -0.59 -2.15
C ASP A 160 -15.83 0.39 -3.30
N ILE A 161 -14.55 0.53 -3.66
CA ILE A 161 -14.11 1.41 -4.75
C ILE A 161 -14.59 0.96 -6.14
N SER A 162 -15.13 -0.26 -6.28
CA SER A 162 -15.75 -0.69 -7.54
C SER A 162 -17.09 0.03 -7.81
N GLU A 163 -17.69 0.65 -6.81
CA GLU A 163 -18.88 1.49 -6.94
C GLU A 163 -18.55 2.91 -7.42
N GLY A 164 -17.29 3.31 -7.41
CA GLY A 164 -16.80 4.64 -7.79
C GLY A 164 -16.03 5.30 -6.65
N LEU A 165 -15.34 6.40 -6.94
CA LEU A 165 -14.60 7.15 -5.93
C LEU A 165 -15.45 8.32 -5.44
N ARG A 166 -15.56 8.48 -4.12
CA ARG A 166 -16.37 9.55 -3.52
C ARG A 166 -15.66 10.90 -3.63
N GLY A 167 -16.43 11.94 -3.91
CA GLY A 167 -15.95 13.32 -4.02
C GLY A 167 -16.57 14.06 -5.20
N ALA A 168 -16.62 15.39 -5.08
CA ALA A 168 -17.06 16.25 -6.17
C ALA A 168 -16.00 16.30 -7.27
N ASP A 169 -16.43 16.68 -8.47
CA ASP A 169 -15.51 16.89 -9.58
C ASP A 169 -14.51 18.00 -9.24
N CYS A 170 -13.24 17.82 -9.65
CA CYS A 170 -12.17 18.79 -9.41
C CYS A 170 -12.04 19.20 -7.94
N SER A 171 -12.09 18.23 -7.02
CA SER A 171 -12.03 18.49 -5.58
C SER A 171 -10.72 18.06 -4.90
N PHE A 172 -9.81 17.40 -5.63
CA PHE A 172 -8.53 16.92 -5.11
C PHE A 172 -7.35 17.50 -5.90
N ASP A 173 -6.28 17.84 -5.19
CA ASP A 173 -5.03 18.34 -5.74
C ASP A 173 -4.05 17.19 -6.00
N PHE A 174 -4.18 16.12 -5.23
CA PHE A 174 -3.30 14.96 -5.31
C PHE A 174 -4.08 13.65 -5.10
N ILE A 175 -3.82 12.67 -5.96
CA ILE A 175 -4.32 11.31 -5.79
C ILE A 175 -3.14 10.34 -5.88
N HIS A 176 -2.97 9.53 -4.85
CA HIS A 176 -1.99 8.47 -4.75
C HIS A 176 -2.68 7.10 -4.82
N SER A 177 -2.08 6.16 -5.56
CA SER A 177 -2.61 4.80 -5.69
C SER A 177 -1.49 3.78 -5.86
N ARG A 178 -1.18 3.05 -4.78
CA ARG A 178 -0.07 2.10 -4.75
C ARG A 178 -0.53 0.71 -4.35
N LEU A 179 -0.02 -0.32 -5.02
CA LEU A 179 -0.48 -1.72 -4.87
C LEU A 179 -1.98 -1.90 -5.13
N SER A 180 -2.61 -0.93 -5.79
CA SER A 180 -4.03 -0.94 -6.11
C SER A 180 -4.34 -1.79 -7.35
N GLY A 181 -3.28 -2.16 -8.09
CA GLY A 181 -3.26 -3.16 -9.15
C GLY A 181 -4.19 -4.34 -8.90
N LEU A 182 -4.06 -4.91 -7.71
CA LEU A 182 -4.71 -6.14 -7.28
C LEU A 182 -6.19 -5.98 -6.92
N PHE A 183 -6.72 -4.75 -6.87
CA PHE A 183 -8.06 -4.45 -6.37
C PHE A 183 -8.96 -3.76 -7.40
N ILE A 184 -8.43 -3.33 -8.54
CA ILE A 184 -9.14 -2.54 -9.54
C ILE A 184 -9.35 -3.37 -10.81
N LYS A 185 -10.59 -3.83 -11.05
CA LYS A 185 -10.98 -4.59 -12.24
C LYS A 185 -11.11 -3.72 -13.49
N ASP A 186 -11.92 -2.67 -13.42
CA ASP A 186 -12.09 -1.73 -14.54
C ASP A 186 -11.14 -0.54 -14.40
N ARG A 187 -9.95 -0.70 -14.98
CA ARG A 187 -8.91 0.35 -14.94
C ARG A 187 -9.33 1.61 -15.69
N SER A 188 -10.10 1.48 -16.77
CA SER A 188 -10.55 2.64 -17.55
C SER A 188 -11.56 3.47 -16.75
N ARG A 189 -12.49 2.83 -16.04
CA ARG A 189 -13.40 3.51 -15.10
C ARG A 189 -12.63 4.15 -13.96
N PHE A 190 -11.66 3.43 -13.39
CA PHE A 190 -10.81 3.97 -12.35
C PHE A 190 -10.09 5.25 -12.78
N LEU A 191 -9.45 5.27 -13.95
CA LEU A 191 -8.78 6.46 -14.46
C LEU A 191 -9.75 7.60 -14.79
N ARG A 192 -11.00 7.29 -15.20
CA ARG A 192 -12.06 8.30 -15.33
C ARG A 192 -12.38 8.95 -13.99
N GLU A 193 -12.50 8.17 -12.92
CA GLU A 193 -12.77 8.70 -11.57
C GLU A 193 -11.60 9.51 -11.02
N VAL A 194 -10.36 9.03 -11.17
CA VAL A 194 -9.14 9.78 -10.80
C VAL A 194 -9.11 11.13 -11.53
N LYS A 195 -9.32 11.13 -12.85
CA LYS A 195 -9.38 12.35 -13.65
C LYS A 195 -10.55 13.25 -13.24
N ARG A 196 -11.71 12.68 -12.93
CA ARG A 196 -12.90 13.45 -12.50
C ARG A 196 -12.61 14.20 -11.19
N LEU A 197 -12.02 13.50 -10.22
CA LEU A 197 -11.74 14.04 -8.89
C LEU A 197 -10.59 15.05 -8.85
N LEU A 198 -9.54 14.85 -9.65
CA LEU A 198 -8.42 15.78 -9.69
C LEU A 198 -8.84 17.16 -10.22
N ARG A 199 -8.30 18.23 -9.65
CA ARG A 199 -8.34 19.57 -10.24
C ARG A 199 -7.45 19.63 -11.49
N PRO A 200 -7.73 20.50 -12.47
CA PRO A 200 -6.73 20.85 -13.48
C PRO A 200 -5.42 21.28 -12.79
N GLY A 201 -4.28 20.75 -13.24
CA GLY A 201 -2.99 20.90 -12.57
C GLY A 201 -2.75 19.94 -11.40
N GLY A 202 -3.73 19.12 -11.02
CA GLY A 202 -3.60 18.16 -9.93
C GLY A 202 -2.76 16.94 -10.32
N LEU A 203 -2.07 16.36 -9.34
CA LEU A 203 -1.12 15.26 -9.53
C LEU A 203 -1.76 13.89 -9.28
N PHE A 204 -1.57 12.97 -10.21
CA PHE A 204 -1.80 11.55 -10.00
C PHE A 204 -0.47 10.82 -9.87
N ILE A 205 -0.32 10.00 -8.83
CA ILE A 205 0.77 9.03 -8.71
C ILE A 205 0.19 7.63 -8.59
N SER A 206 0.71 6.71 -9.39
CA SER A 206 0.47 5.29 -9.24
C SER A 206 1.75 4.47 -9.19
N GLY A 207 1.73 3.35 -8.49
CA GLY A 207 2.88 2.45 -8.41
C GLY A 207 2.49 1.03 -8.05
N ASP A 208 2.99 0.08 -8.83
CA ASP A 208 2.73 -1.35 -8.65
C ASP A 208 3.97 -2.16 -9.01
N TYR A 209 4.12 -3.33 -8.41
CA TYR A 209 5.12 -4.31 -8.86
C TYR A 209 4.61 -5.05 -10.10
N GLY A 210 5.52 -5.47 -10.98
CA GLY A 210 5.19 -6.28 -12.16
C GLY A 210 4.76 -7.71 -11.81
N PRO A 211 4.24 -8.48 -12.78
CA PRO A 211 3.71 -9.82 -12.53
C PRO A 211 4.77 -10.89 -12.25
N GLU A 212 6.01 -10.65 -12.65
CA GLU A 212 7.09 -11.64 -12.65
C GLU A 212 8.30 -11.16 -11.86
N PHE A 213 9.06 -12.11 -11.33
CA PHE A 213 10.43 -11.88 -10.90
C PHE A 213 11.39 -12.05 -12.07
N HIS A 214 12.49 -11.33 -12.03
CA HIS A 214 13.54 -11.40 -13.05
C HIS A 214 14.88 -11.72 -12.40
N THR A 215 15.68 -12.51 -13.09
CA THR A 215 17.11 -12.71 -12.80
C THR A 215 17.90 -11.43 -13.06
N ALA A 216 19.10 -11.30 -12.52
CA ALA A 216 19.99 -10.16 -12.78
C ALA A 216 20.25 -9.93 -14.28
N GLU A 217 20.23 -10.99 -15.09
CA GLU A 217 20.37 -10.94 -16.56
C GLU A 217 19.08 -10.49 -17.27
N GLY A 218 17.99 -10.25 -16.54
CA GLY A 218 16.69 -9.78 -17.06
C GLY A 218 15.73 -10.88 -17.50
N SER A 219 16.14 -12.16 -17.45
CA SER A 219 15.30 -13.30 -17.81
C SER A 219 14.41 -13.77 -16.66
N THR A 220 13.27 -14.41 -16.95
CA THR A 220 12.44 -15.04 -15.90
C THR A 220 13.16 -16.25 -15.29
N PRO A 221 13.06 -16.54 -13.98
CA PRO A 221 13.74 -17.66 -13.33
C PRO A 221 13.12 -19.04 -13.62
N ARG A 222 12.13 -19.11 -14.52
CA ARG A 222 11.36 -20.31 -14.83
C ARG A 222 12.26 -21.50 -15.17
N GLY A 223 11.97 -22.65 -14.56
CA GLY A 223 12.71 -23.89 -14.76
C GLY A 223 14.07 -23.97 -14.03
N LYS A 224 14.61 -22.86 -13.52
CA LYS A 224 15.82 -22.85 -12.69
C LYS A 224 15.49 -22.84 -11.19
N LEU A 225 14.42 -22.15 -10.83
CA LEU A 225 13.93 -21.98 -9.46
C LEU A 225 12.49 -22.51 -9.38
N PRO A 226 12.29 -23.83 -9.18
CA PRO A 226 10.98 -24.45 -9.27
C PRO A 226 9.97 -23.88 -8.26
N CYS A 227 10.37 -23.57 -7.03
CA CYS A 227 9.45 -23.08 -6.02
C CYS A 227 9.08 -21.61 -6.28
N THR A 228 10.05 -20.79 -6.67
CA THR A 228 9.84 -19.41 -7.14
C THR A 228 8.89 -19.37 -8.33
N THR A 229 9.10 -20.26 -9.31
CA THR A 229 8.21 -20.41 -10.47
C THR A 229 6.80 -20.71 -10.00
N LYS A 230 6.64 -21.64 -9.06
CA LYS A 230 5.33 -22.02 -8.53
C LYS A 230 4.64 -20.88 -7.77
N ILE A 231 5.37 -20.10 -6.98
CA ILE A 231 4.83 -18.91 -6.29
C ILE A 231 4.28 -17.90 -7.29
N VAL A 232 5.04 -17.57 -8.34
CA VAL A 232 4.60 -16.64 -9.39
C VAL A 232 3.38 -17.18 -10.13
N GLU A 233 3.35 -18.48 -10.45
CA GLU A 233 2.18 -19.13 -11.05
C GLU A 233 0.94 -19.05 -10.17
N MET A 234 1.07 -19.29 -8.85
CA MET A 234 -0.06 -19.19 -7.91
C MET A 234 -0.55 -17.75 -7.75
N PHE A 235 0.36 -16.78 -7.77
CA PHE A 235 -0.01 -15.36 -7.77
C PHE A 235 -0.81 -14.99 -9.03
N ALA A 236 -0.29 -15.34 -10.21
CA ALA A 236 -0.96 -15.09 -11.48
C ALA A 236 -2.31 -15.83 -11.59
N LEU A 237 -2.40 -17.05 -11.07
CA LEU A 237 -3.64 -17.82 -11.00
C LEU A 237 -4.67 -17.15 -10.08
N GLY A 238 -4.23 -16.66 -8.91
CA GLY A 238 -5.07 -15.89 -8.00
C GLY A 238 -5.63 -14.64 -8.65
N ILE A 239 -4.78 -13.85 -9.34
CA ILE A 239 -5.21 -12.65 -10.09
C ILE A 239 -6.28 -13.01 -11.12
N ARG A 240 -6.03 -14.03 -11.97
CA ARG A 240 -6.99 -14.46 -13.00
C ARG A 240 -8.31 -14.95 -12.40
N ALA A 241 -8.26 -15.68 -11.27
CA ALA A 241 -9.45 -16.14 -10.57
C ALA A 241 -10.33 -14.99 -10.04
N GLN A 242 -9.76 -13.81 -9.83
CA GLN A 242 -10.50 -12.60 -9.46
C GLN A 242 -11.03 -11.80 -10.68
N GLY A 243 -10.79 -12.28 -11.90
CA GLY A 243 -11.17 -11.59 -13.14
C GLY A 243 -10.24 -10.42 -13.48
N LEU A 244 -9.00 -10.45 -13.00
CA LEU A 244 -7.97 -9.47 -13.32
C LEU A 244 -6.99 -10.01 -14.37
N ASP A 245 -6.39 -9.09 -15.12
CA ASP A 245 -5.30 -9.39 -16.06
C ASP A 245 -3.94 -9.26 -15.33
N PRO A 246 -3.18 -10.36 -15.16
CA PRO A 246 -1.86 -10.31 -14.53
C PRO A 246 -0.86 -9.44 -15.30
N ASP A 247 -0.99 -9.30 -16.61
CA ASP A 247 -0.05 -8.52 -17.41
C ASP A 247 -0.48 -7.05 -17.53
N GLY A 248 -1.70 -6.71 -17.12
CA GLY A 248 -2.35 -5.43 -17.38
C GLY A 248 -2.77 -4.63 -16.16
N TYR A 249 -2.52 -5.11 -14.93
CA TYR A 249 -3.01 -4.46 -13.72
C TYR A 249 -2.26 -3.19 -13.32
N THR A 250 -1.06 -2.95 -13.86
CA THR A 250 -0.29 -1.74 -13.55
C THR A 250 -0.82 -0.54 -14.36
N VAL A 251 -0.73 0.67 -13.78
CA VAL A 251 -0.90 1.90 -14.54
C VAL A 251 0.45 2.29 -15.15
N THR A 252 0.55 2.24 -16.48
CA THR A 252 1.77 2.63 -17.22
C THR A 252 1.63 4.04 -17.81
N ALA A 253 2.74 4.68 -18.19
CA ALA A 253 2.64 5.96 -18.91
C ALA A 253 1.98 5.81 -20.27
N GLU A 254 2.20 4.69 -20.96
CA GLU A 254 1.49 4.38 -22.22
C GLU A 254 -0.02 4.36 -22.02
N ARG A 255 -0.51 3.74 -20.93
CA ARG A 255 -1.92 3.72 -20.58
C ARG A 255 -2.46 5.13 -20.33
N LEU A 256 -1.74 5.97 -19.60
CA LEU A 256 -2.16 7.36 -19.34
C LEU A 256 -2.14 8.21 -20.61
N ARG A 257 -1.12 8.08 -21.47
CA ARG A 257 -1.04 8.77 -22.78
C ARG A 257 -2.20 8.39 -23.68
N THR A 258 -2.54 7.11 -23.72
CA THR A 258 -3.65 6.58 -24.55
C THR A 258 -5.01 7.02 -24.00
N PHE A 259 -5.16 7.05 -22.68
CA PHE A 259 -6.39 7.49 -22.03
C PHE A 259 -6.67 9.00 -22.22
N GLY A 260 -5.61 9.83 -22.17
CA GLY A 260 -5.66 11.27 -22.41
C GLY A 260 -6.22 12.11 -21.24
N GLY A 261 -6.02 13.43 -21.32
CA GLY A 261 -6.36 14.38 -20.26
C GLY A 261 -5.38 14.41 -19.09
N PHE A 262 -4.17 13.91 -19.34
CA PHE A 262 -3.03 14.03 -18.48
C PHE A 262 -1.83 14.53 -19.31
N GLU A 263 -0.98 15.33 -18.68
CA GLU A 263 0.28 15.85 -19.20
C GLU A 263 1.42 15.56 -18.22
N GLU A 264 2.65 15.91 -18.59
CA GLU A 264 3.86 15.65 -17.78
C GLU A 264 3.94 14.20 -17.26
N ILE A 265 3.66 13.24 -18.15
CA ILE A 265 3.61 11.82 -17.80
C ILE A 265 5.02 11.26 -17.73
N ASN A 266 5.46 10.90 -16.52
CA ASN A 266 6.79 10.39 -16.22
C ASN A 266 6.72 9.01 -15.60
N GLU A 267 7.72 8.16 -15.87
CA GLU A 267 7.82 6.80 -15.33
C GLU A 267 9.01 6.67 -14.40
N LEU A 268 8.82 5.86 -13.36
CA LEU A 268 9.86 5.39 -12.45
C LEU A 268 9.92 3.88 -12.56
N ASN A 269 11.04 3.35 -13.03
CA ASN A 269 11.27 1.91 -13.09
C ASN A 269 12.41 1.54 -12.14
N VAL A 270 12.10 0.76 -11.11
CA VAL A 270 13.09 0.31 -10.11
C VAL A 270 13.20 -1.21 -10.18
N ARG A 271 14.43 -1.72 -10.23
CA ARG A 271 14.71 -3.15 -10.06
C ARG A 271 14.92 -3.39 -8.58
N VAL A 272 13.88 -3.80 -7.86
CA VAL A 272 13.97 -4.00 -6.42
C VAL A 272 14.61 -5.37 -6.15
N PRO A 273 15.84 -5.45 -5.63
CA PRO A 273 16.50 -6.74 -5.38
C PRO A 273 15.72 -7.57 -4.37
N ILE A 274 15.75 -8.89 -4.53
CA ILE A 274 15.22 -9.87 -3.57
C ILE A 274 16.41 -10.59 -2.95
N GLY A 275 16.67 -10.32 -1.68
CA GLY A 275 17.84 -10.81 -0.95
C GLY A 275 19.10 -9.96 -1.20
N PRO A 276 20.14 -10.14 -0.38
CA PRO A 276 21.39 -9.44 -0.57
C PRO A 276 22.02 -9.99 -1.84
N TRP A 277 22.00 -9.17 -2.88
CA TRP A 277 22.84 -9.39 -4.02
C TRP A 277 24.29 -9.17 -3.61
N ASP A 278 25.21 -9.89 -4.26
CA ASP A 278 26.63 -9.57 -4.19
C ASP A 278 26.90 -8.25 -4.95
N THR A 279 26.55 -7.13 -4.30
CA THR A 279 26.79 -5.76 -4.77
C THR A 279 27.70 -5.06 -3.78
N SER A 280 28.54 -4.14 -4.27
CA SER A 280 29.36 -3.28 -3.41
C SER A 280 28.58 -2.15 -2.73
N SER A 281 27.26 -2.05 -2.93
CA SER A 281 26.41 -1.01 -2.36
C SER A 281 25.68 -1.54 -1.12
N ALA A 282 26.04 -1.04 0.05
CA ALA A 282 25.34 -1.35 1.30
C ALA A 282 23.84 -1.05 1.20
N LEU A 283 23.47 0.10 0.60
CA LEU A 283 22.07 0.45 0.38
C LEU A 283 21.31 -0.59 -0.46
N GLN A 284 21.92 -1.14 -1.52
CA GLN A 284 21.27 -2.18 -2.33
C GLN A 284 21.13 -3.51 -1.57
N GLN A 285 22.09 -3.83 -0.70
CA GLN A 285 21.99 -4.99 0.17
C GLN A 285 20.85 -4.81 1.18
N ASP A 286 20.77 -3.66 1.85
CA ASP A 286 19.71 -3.32 2.80
C ASP A 286 18.33 -3.41 2.12
N ILE A 287 18.16 -2.77 0.95
CA ILE A 287 16.91 -2.86 0.16
C ILE A 287 16.57 -4.32 -0.13
N GLY A 288 17.55 -5.12 -0.55
CA GLY A 288 17.34 -6.53 -0.88
C GLY A 288 16.91 -7.38 0.31
N GLU A 289 17.49 -7.14 1.49
CA GLU A 289 17.16 -7.85 2.71
C GLU A 289 15.74 -7.56 3.19
N HIS A 290 15.37 -6.27 3.26
CA HIS A 290 14.02 -5.85 3.62
C HIS A 290 12.98 -6.36 2.61
N PHE A 291 13.27 -6.25 1.31
CA PHE A 291 12.33 -6.69 0.28
C PHE A 291 12.17 -8.21 0.22
N ARG A 292 13.20 -8.99 0.56
CA ARG A 292 13.07 -10.45 0.70
C ARG A 292 12.03 -10.83 1.74
N GLU A 293 11.95 -10.09 2.85
CA GLU A 293 10.95 -10.31 3.89
C GLU A 293 9.53 -9.98 3.40
N VAL A 294 9.38 -8.91 2.61
CA VAL A 294 8.11 -8.56 1.93
C VAL A 294 7.64 -9.73 1.06
N ILE A 295 8.51 -10.23 0.18
CA ILE A 295 8.17 -11.28 -0.77
C ILE A 295 7.90 -12.62 -0.07
N LYS A 296 8.63 -12.94 1.00
CA LYS A 296 8.35 -14.11 1.84
C LYS A 296 6.92 -14.10 2.38
N LEU A 297 6.46 -12.95 2.89
CA LEU A 297 5.09 -12.81 3.43
C LEU A 297 4.02 -12.91 2.33
N ILE A 298 4.31 -12.45 1.10
CA ILE A 298 3.43 -12.68 -0.06
C ILE A 298 3.29 -14.17 -0.35
N ALA A 299 4.40 -14.91 -0.40
CA ALA A 299 4.37 -16.34 -0.69
C ALA A 299 3.48 -17.13 0.29
N PHE A 300 3.57 -16.83 1.59
CA PHE A 300 2.67 -17.43 2.59
C PHE A 300 1.21 -17.01 2.44
N SER A 301 0.95 -15.81 1.93
CA SER A 301 -0.40 -15.31 1.69
C SER A 301 -1.11 -16.01 0.54
N LEU A 302 -0.39 -16.76 -0.30
CA LEU A 302 -0.95 -17.54 -1.40
C LEU A 302 -1.44 -18.94 -1.01
N LYS A 303 -1.20 -19.40 0.23
CA LYS A 303 -1.65 -20.72 0.68
C LYS A 303 -3.15 -20.99 0.47
N PRO A 304 -4.07 -20.05 0.77
CA PRO A 304 -5.50 -20.24 0.48
C PRO A 304 -5.79 -20.48 -1.01
N ILE A 305 -5.04 -19.86 -1.92
CA ILE A 305 -5.16 -20.13 -3.36
C ILE A 305 -4.66 -21.53 -3.69
N MET A 306 -3.53 -21.94 -3.12
CA MET A 306 -2.97 -23.29 -3.31
C MET A 306 -3.98 -24.38 -2.88
N TYR A 307 -4.64 -24.20 -1.74
CA TYR A 307 -5.65 -25.15 -1.26
C TYR A 307 -6.88 -25.21 -2.16
N ARG A 308 -7.36 -24.06 -2.66
CA ARG A 308 -8.51 -24.01 -3.58
C ARG A 308 -8.25 -24.73 -4.90
N VAL A 309 -7.00 -24.81 -5.33
CA VAL A 309 -6.61 -25.54 -6.55
C VAL A 309 -6.19 -26.99 -6.29
N GLY A 310 -6.42 -27.47 -5.06
CA GLY A 310 -6.30 -28.88 -4.68
C GLY A 310 -4.94 -29.30 -4.14
N LEU A 311 -4.02 -28.37 -3.86
CA LEU A 311 -2.76 -28.72 -3.19
C LEU A 311 -3.03 -29.12 -1.74
N SER A 312 -2.33 -30.15 -1.27
CA SER A 312 -2.36 -30.49 0.15
C SER A 312 -1.64 -29.42 0.98
N GLN A 313 -1.89 -29.42 2.29
CA GLN A 313 -1.14 -28.57 3.22
C GLN A 313 0.38 -28.83 3.11
N SER A 314 0.77 -30.10 3.01
CA SER A 314 2.17 -30.50 2.85
C SER A 314 2.79 -29.93 1.59
N ASP A 315 2.10 -30.01 0.44
CA ASP A 315 2.64 -29.49 -0.83
C ASP A 315 2.78 -27.96 -0.79
N ALA A 316 1.80 -27.26 -0.22
CA ALA A 316 1.85 -25.81 -0.08
C ALA A 316 3.00 -25.38 0.85
N ASP A 317 3.20 -26.08 1.96
CA ASP A 317 4.30 -25.84 2.89
C ASP A 317 5.66 -26.11 2.23
N GLU A 318 5.80 -27.20 1.46
CA GLU A 318 7.00 -27.53 0.72
C GLU A 318 7.34 -26.46 -0.33
N ILE A 319 6.34 -25.97 -1.09
CA ILE A 319 6.53 -24.87 -2.06
C ILE A 319 6.98 -23.60 -1.36
N CYS A 320 6.32 -23.20 -0.26
CA CYS A 320 6.72 -21.99 0.47
C CYS A 320 8.12 -22.12 1.07
N GLN A 321 8.47 -23.28 1.63
CA GLN A 321 9.78 -23.50 2.24
C GLN A 321 10.89 -23.57 1.20
N GLY A 322 10.66 -24.27 0.09
CA GLY A 322 11.61 -24.32 -1.03
C GLY A 322 11.80 -22.93 -1.66
N PHE A 323 10.73 -22.14 -1.75
CA PHE A 323 10.84 -20.74 -2.19
C PHE A 323 11.75 -19.92 -1.27
N ILE A 324 11.59 -20.05 0.05
CA ILE A 324 12.45 -19.39 1.03
C ILE A 324 13.90 -19.81 0.85
N GLN A 325 14.17 -21.10 0.67
CA GLN A 325 15.53 -21.61 0.44
C GLN A 325 16.15 -21.00 -0.83
N GLU A 326 15.38 -20.91 -1.91
CA GLU A 326 15.82 -20.31 -3.18
C GLU A 326 16.17 -18.83 -3.04
N ILE A 327 15.33 -18.01 -2.38
CA ILE A 327 15.59 -16.56 -2.20
C ILE A 327 16.62 -16.24 -1.10
N TRP A 328 17.02 -17.24 -0.32
CA TRP A 328 18.11 -17.13 0.65
C TRP A 328 19.46 -17.62 0.11
N ASP A 329 19.48 -18.30 -1.05
CA ASP A 329 20.74 -18.67 -1.70
C ASP A 329 21.43 -17.41 -2.27
N PRO A 330 22.63 -17.03 -1.78
CA PRO A 330 23.31 -15.82 -2.24
C PRO A 330 23.74 -15.87 -3.71
N ARG A 331 23.68 -17.05 -4.35
CA ARG A 331 23.95 -17.23 -5.78
C ARG A 331 22.74 -16.82 -6.63
N VAL A 332 21.54 -16.81 -6.05
CA VAL A 332 20.29 -16.44 -6.72
C VAL A 332 20.12 -14.93 -6.67
N LYS A 333 20.27 -14.29 -7.82
CA LYS A 333 20.11 -12.83 -7.96
C LYS A 333 18.80 -12.52 -8.66
N LEU A 334 17.75 -12.30 -7.88
CA LEU A 334 16.40 -11.94 -8.37
C LEU A 334 16.08 -10.48 -8.05
N TYR A 335 15.32 -9.82 -8.93
CA TYR A 335 14.62 -8.58 -8.63
C TYR A 335 13.15 -8.66 -9.01
N HIS A 336 12.34 -7.83 -8.36
CA HIS A 336 10.97 -7.56 -8.76
C HIS A 336 10.90 -6.17 -9.41
N PRO A 337 10.43 -6.03 -10.66
CA PRO A 337 10.25 -4.73 -11.26
C PRO A 337 9.17 -3.96 -10.48
N TYR A 338 9.50 -2.76 -10.01
CA TYR A 338 8.52 -1.78 -9.54
C TYR A 338 8.33 -0.71 -10.62
N CYS A 339 7.08 -0.51 -11.03
CA CYS A 339 6.68 0.44 -12.05
C CYS A 339 5.84 1.54 -11.39
N GLY A 340 6.40 2.74 -11.31
CA GLY A 340 5.71 3.96 -10.93
C GLY A 340 5.40 4.82 -12.14
N VAL A 341 4.26 5.51 -12.11
CA VAL A 341 3.93 6.60 -13.04
C VAL A 341 3.37 7.80 -12.29
N TYR A 342 3.76 9.01 -12.69
CA TYR A 342 3.04 10.22 -12.30
C TYR A 342 2.61 11.00 -13.51
N ALA A 343 1.52 11.75 -13.35
CA ALA A 343 1.03 12.65 -14.37
C ALA A 343 0.22 13.80 -13.76
N ILE A 344 0.20 14.92 -14.47
CA ILE A 344 -0.58 16.10 -14.11
C ILE A 344 -1.88 16.09 -14.92
N LYS A 345 -3.02 16.35 -14.29
CA LYS A 345 -4.29 16.48 -15.00
C LYS A 345 -4.31 17.79 -15.81
N VAL A 346 -4.72 17.69 -17.08
CA VAL A 346 -4.97 18.85 -17.96
C VAL A 346 -6.25 19.58 -17.60
#